data_AF-A0A924VXI9-F1
#
_entry.id   AF-A0A924VXI9-F1
#
_cell.length_a   1.000
_cell.length_b   1.000
_cell.length_c   1.000
_cell.angle_alpha   90.00
_cell.angle_beta   90.00
_cell.angle_gamma   90.00
#
_symmetry.space_group_name_H-M   'P 1'
#
loop_
_entity.id
_entity.type
_entity.pdbx_description
1 polymer ?
#
loop_
_entity_poly.entity_id
_entity_poly.type
_entity_poly.pdbx_seq_one_letter_code
_entity_poly.pdbx_strand_id
1 'polypeptide(L)'
;MNTAAPRVVIGLSAVIVAVTEDAPYVVVTREANGGVLGLPFGPFDPAGDRTLELSLRGWVHEQTGFDIGYVEQLYTFGDRGRETPLAEIESSPDRVISISYLALTPSRAVLDRAGARWSSWYDFFPWEDWRDGRPPLIDEVIAPQLKAWAQSAADTDSAAQRRSRARLAFALDGAIWNEERALERYELLYEAGLAPEAARDRVRFGGKRAPPSMTALPGLGEPMTSDHRRILATAMGRLRAKIKYRPVIFELAPELFTLLHLQRLVEAIAGLELHKQNFRRLLDRTGLVEGAGQFDASAGGRPAELFRCRRETLSERPVGGVHVPAPRGE
;
A
#
# COMPACT_ATOMS: atom_id res chain seq x y z
N MET A 1 -7.37 9.46 44.47
CA MET A 1 -7.61 9.62 43.02
C MET A 1 -7.23 8.33 42.35
N ASN A 2 -8.22 7.59 41.82
CA ASN A 2 -7.99 6.34 41.11
C ASN A 2 -7.51 6.70 39.69
N THR A 3 -6.21 6.83 39.48
CA THR A 3 -5.65 6.98 38.13
C THR A 3 -5.77 5.62 37.46
N ALA A 4 -6.85 5.41 36.70
CA ALA A 4 -7.01 4.22 35.87
C ALA A 4 -5.75 4.01 35.03
N ALA A 5 -5.23 2.78 35.02
CA ALA A 5 -4.08 2.44 34.19
C ALA A 5 -4.40 2.79 32.71
N PRO A 6 -3.43 3.32 31.96
CA PRO A 6 -3.64 3.66 30.55
C PRO A 6 -4.11 2.40 29.80
N ARG A 7 -5.27 2.46 29.13
CA ARG A 7 -5.77 1.32 28.38
C ARG A 7 -5.08 1.29 27.02
N VAL A 8 -4.87 0.09 26.50
CA VAL A 8 -4.38 -0.13 25.15
C VAL A 8 -5.57 -0.58 24.31
N VAL A 9 -5.81 0.13 23.23
CA VAL A 9 -6.85 -0.20 22.24
C VAL A 9 -6.17 -0.78 21.02
N ILE A 10 -6.68 -1.89 20.51
CA ILE A 10 -6.20 -2.47 19.25
C ILE A 10 -7.09 -1.90 18.14
N GLY A 11 -6.50 -1.15 17.22
CA GLY A 11 -7.14 -0.69 16.00
C GLY A 11 -6.78 -1.60 14.83
N LEU A 12 -7.72 -1.81 13.91
CA LEU A 12 -7.56 -2.68 12.75
C LEU A 12 -7.74 -1.85 11.48
N SER A 13 -6.73 -1.80 10.61
CA SER A 13 -6.78 -1.09 9.32
C SER A 13 -6.73 -2.08 8.15
N ALA A 14 -7.62 -1.92 7.15
CA ALA A 14 -7.59 -2.72 5.92
C ALA A 14 -7.10 -1.90 4.72
N VAL A 15 -6.05 -2.37 4.04
CA VAL A 15 -5.68 -1.94 2.68
C VAL A 15 -6.28 -2.92 1.70
N ILE A 16 -7.41 -2.56 1.10
CA ILE A 16 -8.12 -3.41 0.13
C ILE A 16 -7.74 -2.95 -1.27
N VAL A 17 -7.03 -3.80 -2.02
CA VAL A 17 -6.50 -3.48 -3.35
C VAL A 17 -7.27 -4.21 -4.44
N ALA A 18 -7.70 -3.46 -5.46
CA ALA A 18 -8.11 -3.95 -6.76
C ALA A 18 -7.20 -3.35 -7.83
N VAL A 19 -6.92 -4.05 -8.92
CA VAL A 19 -6.05 -3.51 -9.97
C VAL A 19 -6.77 -3.56 -11.31
N THR A 20 -6.70 -2.47 -12.06
CA THR A 20 -7.06 -2.41 -13.48
C THR A 20 -5.80 -2.16 -14.31
N GLU A 21 -5.93 -2.21 -15.63
CA GLU A 21 -4.82 -1.89 -16.54
C GLU A 21 -4.34 -0.44 -16.35
N ASP A 22 -5.24 0.46 -15.99
CA ASP A 22 -4.93 1.88 -15.78
C ASP A 22 -4.17 2.12 -14.47
N ALA A 23 -4.63 1.54 -13.35
CA ALA A 23 -4.03 1.78 -12.05
C ALA A 23 -4.43 0.74 -11.00
N PRO A 24 -3.66 0.64 -9.90
CA PRO A 24 -4.09 0.02 -8.67
C PRO A 24 -4.97 0.97 -7.87
N TYR A 25 -6.07 0.45 -7.36
CA TYR A 25 -7.06 1.17 -6.57
C TYR A 25 -7.11 0.62 -5.16
N VAL A 26 -7.36 1.52 -4.22
CA VAL A 26 -7.61 1.19 -2.81
C VAL A 26 -8.97 1.70 -2.37
N VAL A 27 -9.63 0.92 -1.52
CA VAL A 27 -10.85 1.39 -0.84
C VAL A 27 -10.45 2.42 0.21
N VAL A 28 -11.10 3.58 0.14
CA VAL A 28 -10.99 4.63 1.15
C VAL A 28 -12.36 5.02 1.68
N THR A 29 -12.41 5.38 2.95
CA THR A 29 -13.61 5.84 3.64
C THR A 29 -13.44 7.29 4.09
N ARG A 30 -14.54 8.04 4.14
CA ARG A 30 -14.60 9.34 4.82
C ARG A 30 -15.21 9.15 6.21
N GLU A 31 -14.59 9.72 7.23
CA GLU A 31 -15.21 9.83 8.54
C GLU A 31 -16.49 10.68 8.48
N ALA A 32 -17.47 10.37 9.34
CA ALA A 32 -18.75 11.05 9.42
C ALA A 32 -18.64 12.57 9.70
N ASN A 33 -17.51 13.03 10.24
CA ASN A 33 -17.23 14.43 10.56
C ASN A 33 -16.45 15.19 9.46
N GLY A 34 -16.29 14.61 8.25
CA GLY A 34 -16.04 15.38 7.02
C GLY A 34 -14.60 15.79 6.67
N GLY A 35 -13.56 15.34 7.36
CA GLY A 35 -12.22 15.92 7.17
C GLY A 35 -11.35 15.35 6.05
N VAL A 36 -11.00 14.06 6.13
CA VAL A 36 -9.86 13.49 5.37
C VAL A 36 -10.17 12.03 5.02
N LEU A 37 -9.64 11.54 3.88
CA LEU A 37 -9.78 10.13 3.49
C LEU A 37 -8.99 9.23 4.44
N GLY A 38 -9.50 8.03 4.70
CA GLY A 38 -8.81 7.00 5.48
C GLY A 38 -8.94 5.64 4.83
N LEU A 39 -8.16 4.68 5.33
CA LEU A 39 -8.44 3.27 5.10
C LEU A 39 -9.65 2.85 5.96
N PRO A 40 -10.43 1.84 5.53
CA PRO A 40 -11.38 1.17 6.42
C PRO A 40 -10.69 0.78 7.73
N PHE A 41 -11.25 1.24 8.85
CA PHE A 41 -10.60 1.17 10.15
C PHE A 41 -11.60 1.04 11.30
N GLY A 42 -11.32 0.19 12.28
CA GLY A 42 -12.12 0.12 13.52
C GLY A 42 -11.43 -0.57 14.69
N PRO A 43 -11.94 -0.41 15.93
CA PRO A 43 -11.42 -1.10 17.11
C PRO A 43 -11.68 -2.60 17.07
N PHE A 44 -10.74 -3.39 17.56
CA PHE A 44 -10.98 -4.80 17.88
C PHE A 44 -11.91 -4.91 19.09
N ASP A 45 -13.00 -5.68 18.97
CA ASP A 45 -13.87 -6.06 20.08
C ASP A 45 -13.46 -7.43 20.66
N PRO A 46 -12.71 -7.49 21.78
CA PRO A 46 -12.30 -8.76 22.36
C PRO A 46 -13.45 -9.56 23.00
N ALA A 47 -14.62 -8.94 23.23
CA ALA A 47 -15.78 -9.61 23.82
C ALA A 47 -16.67 -10.27 22.75
N GLY A 48 -16.83 -9.62 21.60
CA GLY A 48 -17.63 -10.10 20.48
C GLY A 48 -16.86 -10.92 19.45
N ASP A 49 -15.59 -10.59 19.18
CA ASP A 49 -14.83 -11.17 18.07
C ASP A 49 -13.82 -12.23 18.53
N ARG A 50 -13.91 -13.44 17.94
CA ARG A 50 -13.00 -14.55 18.26
C ARG A 50 -11.57 -14.32 17.75
N THR A 51 -11.40 -13.52 16.70
CA THR A 51 -10.10 -13.25 16.08
C THR A 51 -10.03 -11.81 15.57
N LEU A 52 -8.82 -11.27 15.48
CA LEU A 52 -8.56 -9.95 14.87
C LEU A 52 -9.06 -9.89 13.42
N GLU A 53 -8.92 -10.99 12.67
CA GLU A 53 -9.37 -11.06 11.27
C GLU A 53 -10.90 -11.00 11.15
N LEU A 54 -11.64 -11.67 12.05
CA LEU A 54 -13.11 -11.61 12.05
C LEU A 54 -13.60 -10.19 12.33
N SER A 55 -13.00 -9.53 13.31
CA SER A 55 -13.30 -8.12 13.63
C SER A 55 -13.01 -7.19 12.45
N LEU A 56 -11.85 -7.36 11.79
CA LEU A 56 -11.51 -6.62 10.58
C LEU A 56 -12.55 -6.82 9.47
N ARG A 57 -12.94 -8.07 9.20
CA ARG A 57 -13.95 -8.41 8.19
C ARG A 57 -15.29 -7.74 8.50
N GLY A 58 -15.70 -7.73 9.78
CA GLY A 58 -16.90 -7.03 10.25
C GLY A 58 -16.84 -5.53 9.94
N TRP A 59 -15.76 -4.85 10.33
CA TRP A 59 -15.58 -3.42 10.05
C TRP A 59 -15.55 -3.07 8.57
N VAL A 60 -14.87 -3.90 7.76
CA VAL A 60 -14.84 -3.71 6.31
C VAL A 60 -16.25 -3.83 5.74
N HIS A 61 -16.99 -4.88 6.09
CA HIS A 61 -18.38 -5.07 5.64
C HIS A 61 -19.28 -3.89 6.05
N GLU A 62 -19.18 -3.44 7.31
CA GLU A 62 -19.97 -2.31 7.81
C GLU A 62 -19.69 -1.02 7.04
N GLN A 63 -18.42 -0.68 6.83
CA GLN A 63 -18.00 0.59 6.24
C GLN A 63 -18.08 0.64 4.72
N THR A 64 -18.10 -0.52 4.06
CA THR A 64 -17.95 -0.59 2.60
C THR A 64 -19.03 -1.42 1.90
N GLY A 65 -19.73 -2.30 2.63
CA GLY A 65 -20.66 -3.29 2.06
C GLY A 65 -19.96 -4.46 1.36
N PHE A 66 -18.63 -4.53 1.41
CA PHE A 66 -17.82 -5.49 0.67
C PHE A 66 -17.26 -6.58 1.59
N ASP A 67 -17.36 -7.84 1.14
CA ASP A 67 -16.73 -8.98 1.80
C ASP A 67 -15.37 -9.28 1.16
N ILE A 68 -14.29 -9.11 1.94
CA ILE A 68 -12.93 -9.40 1.48
C ILE A 68 -12.70 -10.91 1.34
N GLY A 69 -12.04 -11.35 0.27
CA GLY A 69 -11.64 -12.75 0.09
C GLY A 69 -10.28 -13.03 0.71
N TYR A 70 -9.23 -12.77 -0.09
CA TYR A 70 -7.84 -12.85 0.32
C TYR A 70 -7.50 -11.77 1.36
N VAL A 71 -6.91 -12.15 2.48
CA VAL A 71 -6.40 -11.22 3.49
C VAL A 71 -5.12 -11.77 4.12
N GLU A 72 -4.16 -10.89 4.38
CA GLU A 72 -2.97 -11.19 5.16
C GLU A 72 -2.62 -10.05 6.10
N GLN A 73 -2.07 -10.38 7.26
CA GLN A 73 -1.54 -9.36 8.17
C GLN A 73 -0.29 -8.71 7.55
N LEU A 74 -0.26 -7.39 7.53
CA LEU A 74 0.80 -6.59 6.91
C LEU A 74 1.87 -6.19 7.93
N TYR A 75 1.48 -5.41 8.94
CA TYR A 75 2.37 -4.89 9.98
C TYR A 75 1.60 -4.48 11.25
N THR A 76 2.30 -4.33 12.37
CA THR A 76 1.74 -3.79 13.62
C THR A 76 2.46 -2.49 13.97
N PHE A 77 1.72 -1.41 14.07
CA PHE A 77 2.19 -0.07 14.39
C PHE A 77 1.87 0.25 15.85
N GLY A 78 2.90 0.51 16.66
CA GLY A 78 2.73 0.75 18.09
C GLY A 78 3.68 1.80 18.66
N ASP A 79 4.39 2.57 17.84
CA ASP A 79 5.43 3.48 18.32
C ASP A 79 4.87 4.58 19.24
N ARG A 80 5.56 4.84 20.35
CA ARG A 80 5.23 5.91 21.30
C ARG A 80 6.24 7.04 21.10
N GLY A 81 5.80 8.21 20.62
CA GLY A 81 6.67 9.39 20.47
C GLY A 81 7.51 9.47 19.19
N ARG A 82 7.33 8.56 18.24
CA ARG A 82 7.65 8.78 16.82
C ARG A 82 6.33 8.70 16.06
N GLU A 83 5.92 9.81 15.43
CA GLU A 83 5.08 9.76 14.23
C GLU A 83 3.77 8.95 14.36
N THR A 84 2.93 9.34 15.31
CA THR A 84 1.54 8.87 15.42
C THR A 84 0.63 10.09 15.31
N PRO A 85 -0.24 10.16 14.31
CA PRO A 85 -1.62 10.50 14.58
C PRO A 85 -2.28 9.22 15.13
N LEU A 86 -2.70 9.24 16.38
CA LEU A 86 -3.57 8.18 16.90
C LEU A 86 -4.78 8.09 15.97
N ALA A 87 -5.14 6.89 15.51
CA ALA A 87 -6.45 6.66 14.92
C ALA A 87 -7.47 7.04 16.00
N GLU A 88 -8.27 8.09 15.75
CA GLU A 88 -9.20 8.62 16.74
C GLU A 88 -10.31 7.60 16.99
N ILE A 89 -10.14 6.80 18.04
CA ILE A 89 -11.25 6.08 18.67
C ILE A 89 -11.63 6.97 19.86
N GLU A 90 -12.66 7.80 19.67
CA GLU A 90 -13.31 8.69 20.64
C GLU A 90 -12.45 9.16 21.83
N SER A 91 -11.93 10.41 21.78
CA SER A 91 -11.48 11.24 22.91
C SER A 91 -11.03 10.55 24.22
N SER A 92 -10.26 9.46 24.14
CA SER A 92 -9.77 8.69 25.27
C SER A 92 -8.25 8.84 25.38
N PRO A 93 -7.65 8.92 26.58
CA PRO A 93 -6.20 8.94 26.78
C PRO A 93 -5.50 7.61 26.43
N ASP A 94 -6.19 6.71 25.74
CA ASP A 94 -5.77 5.34 25.50
C ASP A 94 -4.77 5.25 24.34
N ARG A 95 -3.80 4.34 24.48
CA ARG A 95 -2.79 4.08 23.45
C ARG A 95 -3.39 3.15 22.41
N VAL A 96 -3.43 3.59 21.16
CA VAL A 96 -3.84 2.72 20.04
C VAL A 96 -2.62 1.95 19.51
N ILE A 97 -2.76 0.64 19.36
CA ILE A 97 -1.87 -0.22 18.56
C ILE A 97 -2.64 -0.54 17.28
N SER A 98 -2.16 -0.06 16.13
CA SER A 98 -2.79 -0.34 14.84
C SER A 98 -2.21 -1.62 14.23
N ILE A 99 -3.07 -2.58 13.90
CA ILE A 99 -2.71 -3.79 13.16
C ILE A 99 -3.29 -3.64 11.77
N SER A 100 -2.42 -3.65 10.76
CA SER A 100 -2.83 -3.49 9.37
C SER A 100 -2.89 -4.82 8.63
N TYR A 101 -3.81 -4.88 7.67
CA TYR A 101 -4.01 -6.04 6.82
C TYR A 101 -4.02 -5.60 5.35
N LEU A 102 -3.47 -6.44 4.48
CA LEU A 102 -3.57 -6.32 3.03
C LEU A 102 -4.62 -7.31 2.53
N ALA A 103 -5.65 -6.80 1.88
CA ALA A 103 -6.68 -7.59 1.21
C ALA A 103 -6.61 -7.36 -0.30
N LEU A 104 -6.82 -8.41 -1.08
CA LEU A 104 -6.76 -8.36 -2.55
C LEU A 104 -8.09 -8.83 -3.13
N THR A 105 -8.57 -8.15 -4.17
CA THR A 105 -9.79 -8.50 -4.89
C THR A 105 -9.59 -8.37 -6.40
N PRO A 106 -10.16 -9.30 -7.20
CA PRO A 106 -9.99 -9.32 -8.66
C PRO A 106 -10.72 -8.18 -9.38
N SER A 107 -11.66 -7.50 -8.70
CA SER A 107 -12.39 -6.40 -9.29
C SER A 107 -12.76 -5.33 -8.26
N ARG A 108 -13.04 -4.13 -8.76
CA ARG A 108 -13.62 -3.04 -7.97
C ARG A 108 -15.08 -3.39 -7.67
N ALA A 109 -15.31 -4.00 -6.52
CA ALA A 109 -16.65 -4.31 -6.04
C ALA A 109 -17.50 -3.05 -5.90
N VAL A 110 -18.82 -3.23 -6.02
CA VAL A 110 -19.79 -2.18 -5.71
C VAL A 110 -19.69 -1.88 -4.22
N LEU A 111 -19.50 -0.60 -3.89
CA LEU A 111 -19.49 -0.10 -2.52
C LEU A 111 -20.84 0.57 -2.28
N ASP A 112 -21.63 0.06 -1.34
CA ASP A 112 -23.02 0.53 -1.10
C ASP A 112 -23.12 1.58 0.02
N ARG A 113 -22.00 1.93 0.64
CA ARG A 113 -21.89 2.94 1.70
C ARG A 113 -21.47 4.29 1.13
N ALA A 114 -22.21 5.34 1.47
CA ALA A 114 -22.03 6.69 0.93
C ALA A 114 -20.64 7.32 1.20
N GLY A 115 -19.91 6.83 2.21
CA GLY A 115 -18.57 7.31 2.56
C GLY A 115 -17.42 6.53 1.92
N ALA A 116 -17.69 5.42 1.24
CA ALA A 116 -16.67 4.52 0.69
C ALA A 116 -16.50 4.71 -0.82
N ARG A 117 -15.25 4.76 -1.29
CA ARG A 117 -14.94 4.82 -2.72
C ARG A 117 -13.62 4.12 -3.05
N TRP A 118 -13.46 3.74 -4.31
CA TRP A 118 -12.17 3.37 -4.87
C TRP A 118 -11.40 4.64 -5.27
N SER A 119 -10.15 4.75 -4.82
CA SER A 119 -9.21 5.80 -5.25
C SER A 119 -7.92 5.18 -5.77
N SER A 120 -7.30 5.79 -6.78
CA SER A 120 -6.01 5.30 -7.27
C SER A 120 -4.99 5.46 -6.16
N TRP A 121 -4.13 4.47 -5.94
CA TRP A 121 -3.06 4.65 -4.96
C TRP A 121 -2.06 5.75 -5.40
N TYR A 122 -2.05 6.12 -6.69
CA TYR A 122 -1.23 7.20 -7.23
C TYR A 122 -1.80 8.58 -6.93
N ASP A 123 -3.08 8.68 -6.55
CA ASP A 123 -3.66 9.91 -6.00
C ASP A 123 -2.97 10.28 -4.67
N PHE A 124 -2.54 9.26 -3.91
CA PHE A 124 -1.81 9.42 -2.64
C PHE A 124 -0.29 9.40 -2.84
N PHE A 125 0.23 8.85 -3.93
CA PHE A 125 1.67 8.74 -4.20
C PHE A 125 2.01 9.06 -5.66
N PRO A 126 1.84 10.30 -6.12
CA PRO A 126 1.95 10.66 -7.53
C PRO A 126 3.37 10.52 -8.12
N TRP A 127 4.40 10.41 -7.29
CA TRP A 127 5.78 10.17 -7.73
C TRP A 127 6.12 8.68 -7.95
N GLU A 128 5.17 7.77 -7.74
CA GLU A 128 5.40 6.32 -7.80
C GLU A 128 5.12 5.69 -9.16
N ASP A 129 4.43 6.39 -10.07
CA ASP A 129 4.11 5.89 -11.39
C ASP A 129 5.16 6.34 -12.41
N TRP A 130 6.03 5.42 -12.81
CA TRP A 130 7.12 5.63 -13.77
C TRP A 130 6.84 5.00 -15.13
N ARG A 131 5.60 4.56 -15.39
CA ARG A 131 5.23 3.94 -16.68
C ARG A 131 5.41 4.90 -17.85
N ASP A 132 5.13 6.18 -17.65
CA ASP A 132 5.38 7.24 -18.64
C ASP A 132 6.76 7.92 -18.47
N GLY A 133 7.68 7.24 -17.79
CA GLY A 133 9.00 7.77 -17.43
C GLY A 133 9.01 8.47 -16.07
N ARG A 134 10.15 9.09 -15.74
CA ARG A 134 10.37 9.72 -14.43
C ARG A 134 9.39 10.89 -14.19
N PRO A 135 8.58 10.88 -13.11
CA PRO A 135 7.66 11.97 -12.82
C PRO A 135 8.38 13.33 -12.63
N PRO A 136 7.98 14.40 -13.36
CA PRO A 136 8.60 15.73 -13.23
C PRO A 136 8.56 16.27 -11.80
N LEU A 137 7.51 15.93 -11.04
CA LEU A 137 7.35 16.25 -9.63
C LEU A 137 8.60 15.90 -8.79
N ILE A 138 9.32 14.83 -9.12
CA ILE A 138 10.51 14.44 -8.38
C ILE A 138 11.59 15.50 -8.51
N ASP A 139 11.83 16.00 -9.72
CA ASP A 139 12.93 16.93 -9.99
C ASP A 139 12.54 18.39 -9.72
N GLU A 140 11.28 18.75 -9.98
CA GLU A 140 10.77 20.11 -9.83
C GLU A 140 10.43 20.47 -8.37
N VAL A 141 9.95 19.50 -7.59
CA VAL A 141 9.37 19.77 -6.25
C VAL A 141 10.10 18.99 -5.15
N ILE A 142 10.27 17.68 -5.30
CA ILE A 142 10.75 16.82 -4.20
C ILE A 142 12.27 16.98 -3.98
N ALA A 143 13.07 16.81 -5.04
CA ALA A 143 14.53 16.82 -4.94
C ALA A 143 15.10 18.14 -4.40
N PRO A 144 14.64 19.34 -4.84
CA PRO A 144 15.10 20.61 -4.28
C PRO A 144 14.80 20.73 -2.78
N GLN A 145 13.61 20.32 -2.35
CA GLN A 145 13.19 20.40 -0.95
C GLN A 145 13.97 19.42 -0.06
N LEU A 146 14.19 18.19 -0.53
CA LEU A 146 15.02 17.21 0.19
C LEU A 146 16.48 17.65 0.28
N LYS A 147 17.01 18.30 -0.77
CA LYS A 147 18.36 18.88 -0.74
C LYS A 147 18.47 19.99 0.31
N ALA A 148 17.50 20.91 0.36
CA ALA A 148 17.45 21.96 1.37
C ALA A 148 17.32 21.39 2.80
N TRP A 149 16.43 20.41 2.99
CA TRP A 149 16.29 19.71 4.26
C TRP A 149 17.58 18.99 4.70
N ALA A 150 18.29 18.36 3.77
CA ALA A 150 19.57 17.72 4.07
C ALA A 150 20.65 18.74 4.46
N GLN A 151 20.67 19.91 3.80
CA GLN A 151 21.59 21.02 4.12
C GLN A 151 21.28 21.70 5.47
N SER A 152 20.03 21.63 5.94
CA SER A 152 19.61 22.16 7.24
C SER A 152 20.03 21.32 8.45
N ALA A 153 20.73 20.21 8.24
CA ALA A 153 21.18 19.35 9.34
C ALA A 153 22.18 20.07 10.25
N ALA A 154 22.20 19.69 11.53
CA ALA A 154 23.05 20.33 12.54
C ALA A 154 24.56 20.12 12.31
N ASP A 155 24.92 19.03 11.63
CA ASP A 155 26.29 18.61 11.39
C ASP A 155 26.45 17.94 10.01
N THR A 156 27.69 17.82 9.55
CA THR A 156 28.05 17.32 8.22
C THR A 156 27.68 15.85 8.02
N ASP A 157 27.75 15.02 9.07
CA ASP A 157 27.46 13.59 8.98
C ASP A 157 25.95 13.37 8.82
N SER A 158 25.15 14.07 9.63
CA SER A 158 23.70 14.13 9.49
C SER A 158 23.29 14.63 8.10
N ALA A 159 23.95 15.67 7.58
CA ALA A 159 23.69 16.16 6.22
C ALA A 159 24.01 15.11 5.15
N ALA A 160 25.13 14.39 5.29
CA ALA A 160 25.52 13.31 4.39
C ALA A 160 24.53 12.13 4.44
N GLN A 161 24.08 11.73 5.63
CA GLN A 161 23.10 10.66 5.80
C GLN A 161 21.75 11.02 5.16
N ARG A 162 21.26 12.25 5.38
CA ARG A 162 20.02 12.75 4.76
C ARG A 162 20.11 12.77 3.24
N ARG A 163 21.23 13.26 2.68
CA ARG A 163 21.47 13.22 1.22
C ARG A 163 21.49 11.79 0.67
N SER A 164 22.18 10.87 1.35
CA SER A 164 22.25 9.46 0.92
C SER A 164 20.86 8.81 0.89
N ARG A 165 20.03 9.05 1.92
CA ARG A 165 18.64 8.57 1.96
C ARG A 165 17.80 9.14 0.83
N ALA A 166 17.86 10.45 0.59
CA ALA A 166 17.16 11.09 -0.53
C ALA A 166 17.59 10.52 -1.88
N ARG A 167 18.89 10.34 -2.07
CA ARG A 167 19.47 9.74 -3.27
C ARG A 167 18.91 8.36 -3.55
N LEU A 168 18.91 7.48 -2.56
CA LEU A 168 18.44 6.10 -2.70
C LEU A 168 16.91 6.00 -2.82
N ALA A 169 16.16 6.84 -2.10
CA ALA A 169 14.70 6.79 -2.09
C ALA A 169 14.10 7.30 -3.43
N PHE A 170 14.62 8.41 -3.96
CA PHE A 170 14.07 9.09 -5.15
C PHE A 170 14.89 8.92 -6.43
N ALA A 171 15.84 7.98 -6.43
CA ALA A 171 16.73 7.73 -7.57
C ALA A 171 17.44 9.00 -8.05
N LEU A 172 17.95 9.81 -7.11
CA LEU A 172 18.69 11.04 -7.44
C LEU A 172 20.14 10.68 -7.80
N ASP A 173 20.85 11.60 -8.45
CA ASP A 173 22.30 11.48 -8.73
C ASP A 173 22.68 10.12 -9.36
N GLY A 174 21.89 9.69 -10.35
CA GLY A 174 22.11 8.44 -11.09
C GLY A 174 21.85 7.14 -10.30
N ALA A 175 21.25 7.22 -9.11
CA ALA A 175 20.81 6.02 -8.40
C ALA A 175 19.67 5.32 -9.15
N ILE A 176 19.58 4.00 -9.00
CA ILE A 176 18.56 3.18 -9.65
C ILE A 176 17.25 3.28 -8.86
N TRP A 177 16.13 3.47 -9.57
CA TRP A 177 14.80 3.41 -8.97
C TRP A 177 14.51 1.99 -8.46
N ASN A 178 14.12 1.90 -7.20
CA ASN A 178 13.64 0.67 -6.59
C ASN A 178 12.22 0.94 -6.12
N GLU A 179 11.25 0.33 -6.79
CA GLU A 179 9.82 0.48 -6.59
C GLU A 179 9.35 -0.02 -5.22
N GLU A 180 10.09 -0.92 -4.56
CA GLU A 180 9.73 -1.45 -3.23
C GLU A 180 9.87 -0.39 -2.11
N ARG A 181 10.58 0.72 -2.37
CA ARG A 181 10.89 1.77 -1.38
C ARG A 181 9.75 2.76 -1.08
N ALA A 182 8.49 2.34 -1.27
CA ALA A 182 7.29 3.17 -1.07
C ALA A 182 7.22 3.78 0.33
N LEU A 183 7.47 2.95 1.34
CA LEU A 183 7.49 3.40 2.73
C LEU A 183 8.63 4.38 2.98
N GLU A 184 9.86 4.07 2.54
CA GLU A 184 11.01 4.94 2.80
C GLU A 184 10.88 6.31 2.12
N ARG A 185 10.26 6.37 0.94
CA ARG A 185 9.95 7.64 0.26
C ARG A 185 8.95 8.46 1.07
N TYR A 186 7.86 7.84 1.51
CA TYR A 186 6.87 8.51 2.37
C TYR A 186 7.50 9.01 3.68
N GLU A 187 8.24 8.16 4.38
CA GLU A 187 8.91 8.50 5.65
C GLU A 187 9.89 9.65 5.45
N LEU A 188 10.63 9.67 4.35
CA LEU A 188 11.54 10.77 4.06
C LEU A 188 10.82 12.11 3.84
N LEU A 189 9.69 12.10 3.11
CA LEU A 189 8.86 13.30 2.94
C LEU A 189 8.23 13.74 4.26
N TYR A 190 7.81 12.80 5.10
CA TYR A 190 7.29 13.08 6.43
C TYR A 190 8.35 13.73 7.32
N GLU A 191 9.55 13.13 7.43
CA GLU A 191 10.66 13.66 8.21
C GLU A 191 11.11 15.05 7.75
N ALA A 192 11.10 15.28 6.43
CA ALA A 192 11.39 16.58 5.84
C ALA A 192 10.30 17.63 6.07
N GLY A 193 9.14 17.25 6.63
CA GLY A 193 8.00 18.13 6.85
C GLY A 193 7.23 18.47 5.58
N LEU A 194 7.40 17.66 4.52
CA LEU A 194 6.76 17.83 3.22
C LEU A 194 5.39 17.13 3.17
N ALA A 195 5.23 16.03 3.91
CA ALA A 195 3.94 15.40 4.09
C ALA A 195 3.05 16.25 5.03
N PRO A 196 1.81 16.61 4.65
CA PRO A 196 0.91 17.37 5.52
C PRO A 196 0.63 16.68 6.86
N GLU A 197 0.73 15.35 6.92
CA GLU A 197 0.69 14.53 8.13
C GLU A 197 1.72 15.01 9.17
N ALA A 198 2.94 15.36 8.73
CA ALA A 198 4.01 15.80 9.63
C ALA A 198 3.67 17.13 10.32
N ALA A 199 3.02 18.06 9.62
CA ALA A 199 2.58 19.32 10.20
C ALA A 199 1.45 19.12 11.22
N ARG A 200 0.46 18.29 10.88
CA ARG A 200 -0.65 17.90 11.79
C ARG A 200 -0.08 17.33 13.09
N ASP A 201 0.87 16.42 12.99
CA ASP A 201 1.36 15.65 14.13
C ASP A 201 2.24 16.53 15.04
N ARG A 202 3.08 17.42 14.49
CA ARG A 202 3.82 18.44 15.27
C ARG A 202 2.89 19.34 16.08
N VAL A 203 1.76 19.78 15.51
CA VAL A 203 0.78 20.62 16.22
C VAL A 203 0.15 19.87 17.40
N ARG A 204 -0.20 18.59 17.20
CA ARG A 204 -0.71 17.73 18.27
C ARG A 204 0.32 17.53 19.39
N PHE A 205 1.60 17.31 19.07
CA PHE A 205 2.67 17.21 20.08
C PHE A 205 2.83 18.49 20.91
N GLY A 206 2.55 19.66 20.33
CA GLY A 206 2.53 20.93 21.04
C GLY A 206 1.32 21.15 21.95
N GLY A 207 0.45 20.15 22.14
CA GLY A 207 -0.77 20.25 22.95
C GLY A 207 -1.88 21.07 22.31
N LYS A 208 -1.78 21.36 21.01
CA LYS A 208 -2.76 22.16 20.27
C LYS A 208 -3.68 21.26 19.44
N ARG A 209 -4.92 21.71 19.23
CA ARG A 209 -5.85 21.01 18.33
C ARG A 209 -5.33 21.08 16.90
N ALA A 210 -5.35 19.94 16.21
CA ALA A 210 -5.00 19.87 14.80
C ALA A 210 -5.94 20.75 13.95
N PRO A 211 -5.45 21.31 12.83
CA PRO A 211 -6.31 22.05 11.90
C PRO A 211 -7.45 21.17 11.35
N PRO A 212 -8.62 21.75 11.02
CA PRO A 212 -9.80 21.00 10.58
C PRO A 212 -9.64 20.34 9.20
N SER A 213 -8.65 20.75 8.41
CA SER A 213 -8.32 20.16 7.11
C SER A 213 -6.80 20.03 6.94
N MET A 214 -6.39 18.96 6.26
CA MET A 214 -5.01 18.78 5.80
C MET A 214 -4.94 19.15 4.33
N THR A 215 -4.02 20.04 3.97
CA THR A 215 -3.76 20.39 2.57
C THR A 215 -2.34 19.97 2.23
N ALA A 216 -2.18 19.09 1.25
CA ALA A 216 -0.86 18.74 0.75
C ALA A 216 -0.23 19.95 0.05
N LEU A 217 1.10 20.05 0.08
CA LEU A 217 1.79 20.87 -0.91
C LEU A 217 1.33 20.42 -2.31
N PRO A 218 1.08 21.35 -3.25
CA PRO A 218 0.62 20.99 -4.58
C PRO A 218 1.49 19.90 -5.20
N GLY A 219 0.84 18.84 -5.69
CA GLY A 219 1.51 17.72 -6.32
C GLY A 219 2.05 16.64 -5.38
N LEU A 220 2.11 16.82 -4.06
CA LEU A 220 2.58 15.78 -3.14
C LEU A 220 1.51 14.77 -2.72
N GLY A 221 0.43 14.60 -3.48
CA GLY A 221 -0.60 13.59 -3.25
C GLY A 221 -1.56 13.87 -2.08
N GLU A 222 -2.70 13.22 -2.11
CA GLU A 222 -3.79 13.39 -1.13
C GLU A 222 -3.36 12.94 0.28
N PRO A 223 -3.69 13.70 1.33
CA PRO A 223 -3.44 13.29 2.71
C PRO A 223 -4.40 12.19 3.17
N MET A 224 -3.99 11.44 4.19
CA MET A 224 -4.90 10.51 4.89
C MET A 224 -5.03 10.81 6.39
N THR A 225 -6.18 10.44 6.95
CA THR A 225 -6.39 10.43 8.41
C THR A 225 -5.42 9.43 9.03
N SER A 226 -5.07 9.66 10.30
CA SER A 226 -4.13 8.80 11.01
C SER A 226 -2.83 8.56 10.19
N ASP A 227 -2.18 7.44 10.47
CA ASP A 227 -1.02 6.85 9.83
C ASP A 227 -1.41 6.06 8.57
N HIS A 228 -2.65 6.17 8.10
CA HIS A 228 -3.19 5.38 7.01
C HIS A 228 -2.39 5.53 5.71
N ARG A 229 -1.83 6.71 5.44
CA ARG A 229 -0.95 6.92 4.29
C ARG A 229 0.34 6.13 4.43
N ARG A 230 0.93 6.08 5.63
CA ARG A 230 2.09 5.22 5.92
C ARG A 230 1.75 3.73 5.78
N ILE A 231 0.58 3.31 6.25
CA ILE A 231 0.08 1.94 6.11
C ILE A 231 -0.05 1.58 4.62
N LEU A 232 -0.61 2.48 3.81
CA LEU A 232 -0.73 2.29 2.36
C LEU A 232 0.64 2.20 1.68
N ALA A 233 1.59 3.08 2.01
CA ALA A 233 2.96 3.00 1.50
C ALA A 233 3.64 1.66 1.87
N THR A 234 3.38 1.16 3.08
CA THR A 234 3.83 -0.17 3.53
C THR A 234 3.23 -1.28 2.66
N ALA A 235 1.92 -1.20 2.40
CA ALA A 235 1.21 -2.18 1.58
C ALA A 235 1.71 -2.17 0.12
N MET A 236 1.98 -1.00 -0.45
CA MET A 236 2.57 -0.85 -1.78
C MET A 236 3.92 -1.58 -1.89
N GLY A 237 4.85 -1.30 -0.96
CA GLY A 237 6.16 -1.95 -0.94
C GLY A 237 6.04 -3.47 -0.75
N ARG A 238 5.17 -3.92 0.15
CA ARG A 238 4.92 -5.35 0.39
C ARG A 238 4.35 -6.03 -0.85
N LEU A 239 3.33 -5.46 -1.49
CA LEU A 239 2.71 -6.04 -2.68
C LEU A 239 3.71 -6.11 -3.84
N ARG A 240 4.46 -5.02 -4.09
CA ARG A 240 5.52 -4.96 -5.12
C ARG A 240 6.62 -6.00 -4.91
N ALA A 241 7.08 -6.17 -3.67
CA ALA A 241 8.02 -7.23 -3.36
C ALA A 241 7.38 -8.62 -3.60
N LYS A 242 6.15 -8.82 -3.11
CA LYS A 242 5.47 -10.11 -3.12
C LYS A 242 5.17 -10.64 -4.51
N ILE A 243 4.80 -9.79 -5.47
CA ILE A 243 4.58 -10.22 -6.86
C ILE A 243 5.85 -10.76 -7.54
N LYS A 244 7.05 -10.47 -7.02
CA LYS A 244 8.32 -10.98 -7.59
C LYS A 244 8.60 -12.44 -7.22
N TYR A 245 8.17 -12.87 -6.04
CA TYR A 245 8.52 -14.19 -5.49
C TYR A 245 7.30 -15.04 -5.11
N ARG A 246 6.08 -14.50 -5.15
CA ARG A 246 4.84 -15.27 -5.01
C ARG A 246 3.86 -14.94 -6.13
N PRO A 247 3.06 -15.94 -6.54
CA PRO A 247 2.06 -15.79 -7.59
C PRO A 247 0.79 -15.05 -7.10
N VAL A 248 0.93 -14.07 -6.21
CA VAL A 248 -0.18 -13.31 -5.61
C VAL A 248 -0.94 -12.46 -6.64
N ILE A 249 -0.32 -12.19 -7.79
CA ILE A 249 -0.96 -11.48 -8.91
C ILE A 249 -2.26 -12.15 -9.37
N PHE A 250 -2.41 -13.47 -9.20
CA PHE A 250 -3.63 -14.18 -9.60
C PHE A 250 -4.81 -13.97 -8.65
N GLU A 251 -4.61 -13.38 -7.47
CA GLU A 251 -5.71 -12.90 -6.61
C GLU A 251 -6.31 -11.59 -7.14
N LEU A 252 -5.57 -10.88 -8.01
CA LEU A 252 -5.96 -9.60 -8.61
C LEU A 252 -6.43 -9.75 -10.06
N ALA A 253 -6.04 -10.84 -10.74
CA ALA A 253 -6.48 -11.13 -12.09
C ALA A 253 -7.87 -11.81 -12.09
N PRO A 254 -8.68 -11.60 -13.14
CA PRO A 254 -9.90 -12.40 -13.36
C PRO A 254 -9.56 -13.89 -13.57
N GLU A 255 -10.56 -14.77 -13.57
CA GLU A 255 -10.35 -16.21 -13.77
C GLU A 255 -9.72 -16.53 -15.15
N LEU A 256 -10.14 -15.79 -16.18
CA LEU A 256 -9.60 -15.85 -17.54
C LEU A 256 -9.00 -14.49 -17.90
N PHE A 257 -7.75 -14.49 -18.36
CA PHE A 257 -7.04 -13.27 -18.75
C PHE A 257 -6.15 -13.51 -19.96
N THR A 258 -5.84 -12.44 -20.71
CA THR A 258 -4.77 -12.49 -21.71
C THR A 258 -3.41 -12.23 -21.05
N LEU A 259 -2.30 -12.69 -21.65
CA LEU A 259 -0.96 -12.37 -21.13
C LEU A 259 -0.67 -10.87 -21.15
N LEU A 260 -1.28 -10.11 -22.07
CA LEU A 260 -1.17 -8.66 -22.10
C LEU A 260 -1.89 -8.02 -20.91
N HIS A 261 -3.09 -8.49 -20.59
CA HIS A 261 -3.83 -8.03 -19.42
C HIS A 261 -3.01 -8.28 -18.14
N LEU A 262 -2.49 -9.50 -17.95
CA LEU A 262 -1.67 -9.82 -16.79
C LEU A 262 -0.39 -8.96 -16.71
N GLN A 263 0.26 -8.69 -17.86
CA GLN A 263 1.41 -7.78 -17.93
C GLN A 263 1.02 -6.38 -17.42
N ARG A 264 -0.09 -5.83 -17.92
CA ARG A 264 -0.58 -4.49 -17.54
C ARG A 264 -0.92 -4.39 -16.05
N LEU A 265 -1.49 -5.44 -15.46
CA LEU A 265 -1.72 -5.48 -14.00
C LEU A 265 -0.41 -5.41 -13.22
N VAL A 266 0.62 -6.16 -13.65
CA VAL A 266 1.94 -6.13 -12.99
C VAL A 266 2.61 -4.76 -13.18
N GLU A 267 2.54 -4.18 -14.38
CA GLU A 267 3.06 -2.83 -14.66
C GLU A 267 2.37 -1.77 -13.81
N ALA A 268 1.03 -1.84 -13.69
CA ALA A 268 0.24 -0.94 -12.86
C ALA A 268 0.65 -1.02 -11.38
N ILE A 269 0.91 -2.22 -10.84
CA ILE A 269 1.37 -2.42 -9.45
C ILE A 269 2.83 -1.96 -9.28
N ALA A 270 3.71 -2.29 -10.23
CA ALA A 270 5.12 -1.92 -10.16
C ALA A 270 5.34 -0.41 -10.35
N GLY A 271 4.43 0.25 -11.07
CA GLY A 271 4.63 1.60 -11.57
C GLY A 271 5.74 1.68 -12.61
N LEU A 272 5.98 0.59 -13.37
CA LEU A 272 7.07 0.49 -14.34
C LEU A 272 6.58 -0.28 -15.56
N GLU A 273 7.04 0.10 -16.76
CA GLU A 273 6.84 -0.72 -17.96
C GLU A 273 7.71 -1.96 -17.95
N LEU A 274 7.16 -3.08 -18.44
CA LEU A 274 7.85 -4.34 -18.55
C LEU A 274 8.13 -4.71 -20.01
N HIS A 275 9.30 -5.29 -20.25
CA HIS A 275 9.62 -5.81 -21.56
C HIS A 275 8.76 -7.05 -21.88
N LYS A 276 7.85 -6.91 -22.85
CA LYS A 276 6.87 -7.93 -23.26
C LYS A 276 7.46 -9.33 -23.48
N GLN A 277 8.61 -9.43 -24.15
CA GLN A 277 9.21 -10.75 -24.41
C GLN A 277 9.81 -11.37 -23.14
N ASN A 278 10.34 -10.56 -22.23
CA ASN A 278 10.92 -11.05 -20.98
C ASN A 278 9.81 -11.53 -20.04
N PHE A 279 8.70 -10.80 -20.00
CA PHE A 279 7.52 -11.18 -19.22
C PHE A 279 6.93 -12.52 -19.69
N ARG A 280 6.75 -12.71 -21.00
CA ARG A 280 6.29 -14.00 -21.56
C ARG A 280 7.22 -15.16 -21.19
N ARG A 281 8.53 -14.99 -21.43
CA ARG A 281 9.53 -16.01 -21.05
C ARG A 281 9.55 -16.29 -19.55
N LEU A 282 9.24 -15.32 -18.71
CA LEU A 282 9.10 -15.53 -17.26
C LEU A 282 7.90 -16.44 -16.96
N LEU A 283 6.72 -16.13 -17.50
CA LEU A 283 5.52 -16.92 -17.30
C LEU A 283 5.68 -18.36 -17.81
N ASP A 284 6.23 -18.54 -19.01
CA ASP A 284 6.48 -19.86 -19.61
C ASP A 284 7.37 -20.74 -18.72
N ARG A 285 8.43 -20.14 -18.15
CA ARG A 285 9.35 -20.84 -17.23
C ARG A 285 8.71 -21.19 -15.89
N THR A 286 7.79 -20.35 -15.40
CA THR A 286 7.15 -20.59 -14.10
C THR A 286 6.15 -21.75 -14.15
N GLY A 287 5.52 -21.98 -15.30
CA GLY A 287 4.47 -22.99 -15.47
C GLY A 287 3.19 -22.68 -14.70
N LEU A 288 2.99 -21.43 -14.27
CA LEU A 288 1.86 -20.99 -13.44
C LEU A 288 0.58 -20.72 -14.23
N VAL A 289 0.67 -20.65 -15.55
CA VAL A 289 -0.45 -20.32 -16.44
C VAL A 289 -0.61 -21.42 -17.50
N GLU A 290 -1.85 -21.64 -17.93
CA GLU A 290 -2.18 -22.53 -19.03
C GLU A 290 -3.22 -21.92 -19.96
N GLY A 291 -3.12 -22.24 -21.25
CA GLY A 291 -4.07 -21.81 -22.26
C GLY A 291 -5.44 -22.46 -22.02
N ALA A 292 -6.49 -21.64 -22.06
CA ALA A 292 -7.88 -22.09 -21.90
C ALA A 292 -8.51 -22.56 -23.23
N GLY A 293 -7.78 -22.48 -24.35
CA GLY A 293 -8.29 -22.78 -25.69
C GLY A 293 -9.33 -21.77 -26.21
N GLN A 294 -9.61 -20.71 -25.43
CA GLN A 294 -10.52 -19.63 -25.77
C GLN A 294 -9.73 -18.41 -26.24
N PHE A 295 -10.35 -17.56 -27.05
CA PHE A 295 -9.72 -16.37 -27.61
C PHE A 295 -10.58 -15.14 -27.40
N ASP A 296 -9.95 -14.02 -27.06
CA ASP A 296 -10.57 -12.71 -26.93
C ASP A 296 -10.33 -11.89 -28.20
N ALA A 297 -11.41 -11.51 -28.87
CA ALA A 297 -11.40 -10.71 -30.10
C ALA A 297 -11.79 -9.23 -29.86
N SER A 298 -12.02 -8.81 -28.61
CA SER A 298 -12.51 -7.46 -28.29
C SER A 298 -11.52 -6.34 -28.64
N ALA A 299 -10.21 -6.60 -28.64
CA ALA A 299 -9.16 -5.59 -28.79
C ALA A 299 -8.89 -5.12 -30.23
N GLY A 300 -9.77 -5.40 -31.19
CA GLY A 300 -9.71 -4.86 -32.56
C GLY A 300 -8.52 -5.37 -33.42
N GLY A 301 -7.88 -6.47 -33.02
CA GLY A 301 -6.73 -7.07 -33.69
C GLY A 301 -6.80 -8.60 -33.78
N ARG A 302 -5.65 -9.28 -33.94
CA ARG A 302 -5.59 -10.75 -33.90
C ARG A 302 -6.13 -11.24 -32.54
N PRO A 303 -7.09 -12.18 -32.50
CA PRO A 303 -7.62 -12.70 -31.25
C PRO A 303 -6.50 -13.18 -30.31
N ALA A 304 -6.56 -12.73 -29.06
CA ALA A 304 -5.58 -13.08 -28.04
C ALA A 304 -6.05 -14.33 -27.29
N GLU A 305 -5.17 -15.30 -27.10
CA GLU A 305 -5.49 -16.49 -26.30
C GLU A 305 -5.74 -16.11 -24.84
N LEU A 306 -6.79 -16.69 -24.26
CA LEU A 306 -7.12 -16.60 -22.84
C LEU A 306 -6.37 -17.69 -22.06
N PHE A 307 -5.85 -17.29 -20.92
CA PHE A 307 -5.12 -18.14 -19.99
C PHE A 307 -5.84 -18.17 -18.64
N ARG A 308 -5.58 -19.22 -17.87
CA ARG A 308 -5.98 -19.34 -16.46
C ARG A 308 -4.79 -19.75 -15.59
N CYS A 309 -4.89 -19.46 -14.31
CA CYS A 309 -3.87 -19.86 -13.33
C CYS A 309 -3.99 -21.35 -12.98
N ARG A 310 -2.85 -22.06 -12.93
CA ARG A 310 -2.75 -23.42 -12.38
C ARG A 310 -2.69 -23.37 -10.85
N ARG A 311 -3.85 -23.38 -10.20
CA ARG A 311 -3.95 -23.26 -8.73
C ARG A 311 -3.24 -24.38 -7.97
N GLU A 312 -3.18 -25.58 -8.53
CA GLU A 312 -2.45 -26.74 -7.96
C GLU A 312 -0.96 -26.42 -7.76
N THR A 313 -0.34 -25.76 -8.73
CA THR A 313 1.08 -25.39 -8.71
C THR A 313 1.40 -24.26 -7.71
N LEU A 314 0.40 -23.50 -7.26
CA LEU A 314 0.57 -22.44 -6.26
C LEU A 314 0.87 -23.00 -4.86
N SER A 315 0.36 -24.21 -4.56
CA SER A 315 0.50 -24.86 -3.27
C SER A 315 1.82 -25.64 -3.13
N GLU A 316 2.40 -26.06 -4.26
CA GLU A 316 3.55 -26.99 -4.29
C GLU A 316 4.93 -26.32 -4.33
N ARG A 317 5.01 -25.01 -4.59
CA ARG A 317 6.29 -24.31 -4.78
C ARG A 317 6.47 -23.11 -3.84
N PRO A 318 7.27 -23.25 -2.77
CA PRO A 318 7.91 -22.09 -2.17
C PRO A 318 8.95 -21.58 -3.17
N VAL A 319 8.63 -20.51 -3.89
CA VAL A 319 9.58 -19.87 -4.79
C VAL A 319 10.51 -18.99 -3.94
N GLY A 320 11.75 -19.45 -3.76
CA GLY A 320 12.85 -18.66 -3.22
C GLY A 320 13.06 -18.78 -1.71
N GLY A 321 13.77 -19.82 -1.30
CA GLY A 321 14.31 -20.01 0.04
C GLY A 321 15.13 -21.30 0.07
N VAL A 322 16.23 -21.34 0.81
CA VAL A 322 17.08 -22.54 0.95
C VAL A 322 16.20 -23.75 1.22
N HIS A 323 16.19 -24.73 0.31
CA HIS A 323 15.42 -25.94 0.48
C HIS A 323 15.92 -26.68 1.72
N VAL A 324 15.06 -26.79 2.74
CA VAL A 324 15.24 -27.81 3.78
C VAL A 324 14.89 -29.15 3.11
N PRO A 325 15.82 -30.10 3.01
CA PRO A 325 15.54 -31.41 2.43
C PRO A 325 14.37 -32.05 3.16
N ALA A 326 13.53 -32.80 2.43
CA ALA A 326 12.47 -33.58 3.04
C ALA A 326 13.04 -34.43 4.21
N PRO A 327 12.35 -34.51 5.36
CA PRO A 327 12.77 -35.41 6.42
C PRO A 327 12.88 -36.81 5.83
N ARG A 328 14.00 -37.50 6.08
CA ARG A 328 14.11 -38.92 5.74
C ARG A 328 13.05 -39.64 6.56
N GLY A 329 12.00 -40.11 5.88
CA GLY A 329 11.02 -41.00 6.49
C GLY A 329 11.69 -42.34 6.83
N GLU A 330 11.31 -42.88 7.99
CA GLU A 330 11.43 -44.31 8.32
C GLU A 330 10.32 -45.09 7.62
#